data_AF-A0A8J6I7N5-F1
#
_entry.id   AF-A0A8J6I7N5-F1
#
_cell.length_a   1.000
_cell.length_b   1.000
_cell.length_c   1.000
_cell.angle_alpha   90.00
_cell.angle_beta   90.00
_cell.angle_gamma   90.00
#
_symmetry.space_group_name_H-M   'P 1'
#
loop_
_entity.id
_entity.type
_entity.pdbx_description
1 polymer ?
#
loop_
_entity_poly.entity_id
_entity_poly.type
_entity_poly.pdbx_seq_one_letter_code
_entity_poly.pdbx_strand_id
1 'polypeptide(L)'
;HIYDPPRLAIVVDGPDTDCYAALGAVHGIWRPIPGRFKDYIATPKFNLYQSLHTTVLGPGDQPVEFLIRTRAMHSTAEFGIVSQFHYSETTPAGNRNSNQFDWLYQLLDWQRDAVDPGEFLTALRCDLSEEQIQVFTTGGTQVTLPVGATPVDLAYTVGGGDRMIGAYINGSLSPLSAPLSDGDRVEIIRATIGDEPVRPSADWLEFIRSPHARLQVTQWLAEHGYDENIGQREIPVSLENKIRLGRSAIGLALRQHNRALASDQPLRRLAHNLGYPDLDALLVAVAERKIDATDLVKQLISTVDQADTANLS
;
A
#
# COMPACT_ATOMS: atom_id res chain seq x y z
N HIS A 1 -22.53 9.50 17.11
CA HIS A 1 -21.59 9.79 16.02
C HIS A 1 -20.20 9.88 16.62
N ILE A 2 -19.36 8.87 16.40
CA ILE A 2 -17.97 8.89 16.85
C ILE A 2 -17.24 9.78 15.84
N TYR A 3 -16.95 11.02 16.22
CA TYR A 3 -16.13 11.91 15.40
C TYR A 3 -14.69 11.38 15.41
N ASP A 4 -14.13 11.15 14.23
CA ASP A 4 -12.69 10.92 14.11
C ASP A 4 -11.95 12.17 14.64
N PRO A 5 -10.92 12.01 15.48
CA PRO A 5 -10.14 13.13 15.99
C PRO A 5 -9.49 13.89 14.83
N PRO A 6 -9.37 15.23 14.91
CA PRO A 6 -8.66 16.00 13.91
C PRO A 6 -7.21 15.53 13.80
N ARG A 7 -6.73 15.47 12.55
CA ARG A 7 -5.37 15.02 12.19
C ARG A 7 -4.50 16.20 11.77
N LEU A 8 -3.32 16.32 12.35
CA LEU A 8 -2.30 17.32 12.01
C LEU A 8 -1.04 16.64 11.51
N ALA A 9 -0.57 17.05 10.33
CA ALA A 9 0.69 16.56 9.78
C ALA A 9 1.83 17.55 10.10
N ILE A 10 2.92 17.04 10.67
CA ILE A 10 4.17 17.77 10.87
C ILE A 10 5.18 17.20 9.87
N VAL A 11 5.56 18.03 8.90
CA VAL A 11 6.57 17.68 7.89
C VAL A 11 7.89 18.35 8.27
N VAL A 12 8.91 17.54 8.54
CA VAL A 12 10.26 18.03 8.85
C VAL A 12 11.17 17.96 7.63
N ASP A 13 12.08 18.92 7.51
CA ASP A 13 13.03 18.99 6.40
C ASP A 13 14.34 18.22 6.63
N GLY A 14 14.65 17.94 7.90
CA GLY A 14 15.87 17.23 8.28
C GLY A 14 15.76 15.69 8.24
N PRO A 15 16.76 15.00 8.81
CA PRO A 15 16.81 13.54 8.84
C PRO A 15 15.69 12.93 9.72
N ASP A 16 15.53 11.61 9.65
CA ASP A 16 14.49 10.88 10.38
C ASP A 16 14.53 11.12 11.91
N THR A 17 15.71 11.45 12.47
CA THR A 17 15.87 11.85 13.88
C THR A 17 15.06 13.08 14.27
N ASP A 18 14.83 13.99 13.33
CA ASP A 18 14.07 15.23 13.57
C ASP A 18 12.58 14.93 13.74
N CYS A 19 12.07 13.82 13.16
CA CYS A 19 10.72 13.34 13.45
C CYS A 19 10.56 12.97 14.93
N TYR A 20 11.56 12.32 15.52
CA TYR A 20 11.54 11.95 16.93
C TYR A 20 11.71 13.17 17.85
N ALA A 21 12.50 14.17 17.43
CA ALA A 21 12.59 15.44 18.15
C ALA A 21 11.24 16.18 18.16
N ALA A 22 10.55 16.23 17.01
CA ALA A 22 9.21 16.81 16.91
C ALA A 22 8.19 16.03 17.75
N LEU A 23 8.28 14.68 17.79
CA LEU A 23 7.45 13.85 18.68
C LEU A 23 7.66 14.24 20.15
N GLY A 24 8.91 14.39 20.58
CA GLY A 24 9.25 14.82 21.93
C GLY A 24 8.68 16.21 22.27
N ALA A 25 8.74 17.15 21.32
CA ALA A 25 8.14 18.47 21.49
C ALA A 25 6.61 18.40 21.66
N VAL A 26 5.92 17.59 20.86
CA VAL A 26 4.47 17.37 20.98
C VAL A 26 4.11 16.76 22.34
N HIS A 27 4.82 15.72 22.77
CA HIS A 27 4.58 15.06 24.06
C HIS A 27 4.98 15.92 25.28
N GLY A 28 5.85 16.89 25.09
CA GLY A 28 6.19 17.88 26.11
C GLY A 28 5.07 18.90 26.35
N ILE A 29 4.21 19.15 25.36
CA ILE A 29 3.09 20.11 25.44
C ILE A 29 1.79 19.39 25.82
N TRP A 30 1.51 18.26 25.19
CA TRP A 30 0.25 17.52 25.35
C TRP A 30 0.49 16.09 25.81
N ARG A 31 -0.37 15.62 26.72
CA ARG A 31 -0.26 14.28 27.29
C ARG A 31 -0.61 13.23 26.21
N PRO A 32 0.29 12.29 25.89
CA PRO A 32 -0.03 11.20 24.96
C PRO A 32 -1.05 10.23 25.56
N ILE A 33 -1.91 9.70 24.70
CA ILE A 33 -2.87 8.65 25.07
C ILE A 33 -2.15 7.29 24.97
N PRO A 34 -2.08 6.50 26.05
CA PRO A 34 -1.44 5.18 26.02
C PRO A 34 -2.01 4.26 24.94
N GLY A 35 -1.14 3.51 24.26
CA GLY A 35 -1.54 2.58 23.19
C GLY A 35 -1.93 3.25 21.86
N ARG A 36 -1.87 4.58 21.76
CA ARG A 36 -2.17 5.35 20.54
C ARG A 36 -0.91 5.95 19.90
N PHE A 37 0.24 5.31 20.11
CA PHE A 37 1.49 5.63 19.45
C PHE A 37 1.88 4.49 18.51
N LYS A 38 2.24 4.82 17.26
CA LYS A 38 2.72 3.86 16.25
C LYS A 38 3.93 4.44 15.54
N ASP A 39 5.04 3.71 15.55
CA ASP A 39 6.29 4.09 14.89
C ASP A 39 6.41 3.38 13.53
N TYR A 40 5.83 4.00 12.49
CA TYR A 40 6.00 3.49 11.12
C TYR A 40 7.31 3.96 10.47
N ILE A 41 8.17 4.70 11.16
CA ILE A 41 9.52 4.99 10.65
C ILE A 41 10.40 3.76 10.90
N ALA A 42 10.39 3.24 12.13
CA ALA A 42 11.11 2.03 12.51
C ALA A 42 10.47 0.76 11.92
N THR A 43 9.14 0.73 11.84
CA THR A 43 8.38 -0.39 11.24
C THR A 43 7.50 0.11 10.09
N PRO A 44 8.09 0.39 8.91
CA PRO A 44 7.33 0.83 7.74
C PRO A 44 6.19 -0.13 7.43
N LYS A 45 5.07 0.44 7.01
CA LYS A 45 3.98 -0.34 6.45
C LYS A 45 4.44 -1.02 5.15
N PHE A 46 3.74 -2.07 4.74
CA PHE A 46 4.04 -2.79 3.48
C PHE A 46 4.05 -1.87 2.25
N ASN A 47 3.30 -0.76 2.30
CA ASN A 47 3.29 0.29 1.28
C ASN A 47 4.42 1.29 1.32
N LEU A 48 5.46 0.99 2.11
CA LEU A 48 6.56 1.88 2.40
C LEU A 48 6.10 3.22 3.00
N TYR A 49 4.87 3.27 3.53
CA TYR A 49 4.41 4.41 4.30
C TYR A 49 5.21 4.48 5.59
N GLN A 50 5.82 5.64 5.80
CA GLN A 50 6.61 5.96 6.97
C GLN A 50 6.09 7.25 7.60
N SER A 51 5.79 7.20 8.89
CA SER A 51 5.40 8.33 9.72
C SER A 51 5.29 7.88 11.18
N LEU A 52 5.56 8.78 12.14
CA LEU A 52 5.19 8.58 13.54
C LEU A 52 3.75 9.03 13.73
N HIS A 53 2.91 8.17 14.30
CA HIS A 53 1.52 8.49 14.64
C HIS A 53 1.41 8.56 16.15
N THR A 54 0.85 9.64 16.67
CA THR A 54 0.55 9.75 18.10
C THR A 54 -0.78 10.45 18.31
N THR A 55 -1.63 9.92 19.17
CA THR A 55 -2.79 10.65 19.69
C THR A 55 -2.47 11.26 21.05
N VAL A 56 -2.77 12.54 21.23
CA VAL A 56 -2.59 13.27 22.48
C VAL A 56 -3.90 13.92 22.93
N LEU A 57 -3.99 14.27 24.20
CA LEU A 57 -5.09 15.08 24.74
C LEU A 57 -4.75 16.56 24.52
N GLY A 58 -5.40 17.16 23.53
CA GLY A 58 -5.24 18.55 23.14
C GLY A 58 -6.01 19.52 24.06
N PRO A 59 -6.13 20.79 23.65
CA PRO A 59 -6.93 21.79 24.37
C PRO A 59 -8.39 21.31 24.55
N GLY A 60 -8.94 21.49 25.76
CA GLY A 60 -10.29 21.04 26.08
C GLY A 60 -10.44 19.52 26.25
N ASP A 61 -9.32 18.81 26.48
CA ASP A 61 -9.26 17.35 26.66
C ASP A 61 -9.79 16.56 25.44
N GLN A 62 -9.74 17.19 24.27
CA GLN A 62 -10.14 16.57 23.01
C GLN A 62 -8.96 15.81 22.39
N PRO A 63 -9.17 14.57 21.90
CA PRO A 63 -8.13 13.81 21.25
C PRO A 63 -7.72 14.47 19.93
N VAL A 64 -6.42 14.62 19.72
CA VAL A 64 -5.81 15.13 18.48
C VAL A 64 -4.76 14.13 18.02
N GLU A 65 -4.77 13.78 16.73
CA GLU A 65 -3.81 12.85 16.15
C GLU A 65 -2.73 13.61 15.36
N PHE A 66 -1.46 13.38 15.69
CA PHE A 66 -0.31 13.94 15.00
C PHE A 66 0.36 12.88 14.13
N LEU A 67 0.67 13.28 12.89
CA LEU A 67 1.38 12.49 11.88
C LEU A 67 2.71 13.19 11.58
N ILE A 68 3.82 12.65 12.06
CA ILE A 68 5.14 13.28 11.94
C ILE A 68 5.95 12.50 10.90
N ARG A 69 6.54 13.19 9.93
CA ARG A 69 7.25 12.56 8.81
C ARG A 69 8.24 13.53 8.16
N THR A 70 9.27 13.02 7.50
CA THR A 70 10.17 13.87 6.69
C THR A 70 9.50 14.29 5.38
N ARG A 71 10.05 15.28 4.69
CA ARG A 71 9.58 15.69 3.36
C ARG A 71 9.58 14.52 2.35
N ALA A 72 10.59 13.66 2.40
CA ALA A 72 10.66 12.47 1.53
C ALA A 72 9.54 11.47 1.85
N MET A 73 9.30 11.20 3.13
CA MET A 73 8.21 10.34 3.60
C MET A 73 6.84 10.93 3.29
N HIS A 74 6.70 12.25 3.39
CA HIS A 74 5.50 12.97 2.98
C HIS A 74 5.22 12.75 1.49
N SER A 75 6.22 12.94 0.61
CA SER A 75 6.08 12.66 -0.81
C SER A 75 5.66 11.21 -1.08
N THR A 76 6.30 10.22 -0.46
CA THR A 76 5.91 8.80 -0.62
C THR A 76 4.48 8.54 -0.17
N ALA A 77 4.05 9.16 0.92
CA ALA A 77 2.70 8.99 1.44
C ALA A 77 1.63 9.71 0.59
N GLU A 78 1.97 10.83 -0.07
CA GLU A 78 1.03 11.56 -0.93
C GLU A 78 1.00 11.01 -2.36
N PHE A 79 2.13 10.57 -2.90
CA PHE A 79 2.28 10.21 -4.31
C PHE A 79 2.52 8.71 -4.53
N GLY A 80 2.81 7.96 -3.46
CA GLY A 80 3.24 6.57 -3.54
C GLY A 80 4.73 6.45 -3.85
N ILE A 81 5.19 5.22 -3.98
CA ILE A 81 6.61 4.87 -4.14
C ILE A 81 7.19 5.40 -5.48
N VAL A 82 6.36 5.52 -6.51
CA VAL A 82 6.75 5.90 -7.88
C VAL A 82 7.37 7.31 -7.96
N SER A 83 6.99 8.24 -7.07
CA SER A 83 7.55 9.60 -7.10
C SER A 83 9.04 9.66 -6.75
N GLN A 84 9.55 8.68 -5.98
CA GLN A 84 10.97 8.60 -5.66
C GLN A 84 11.78 8.03 -6.84
N PHE A 85 11.19 7.12 -7.64
CA PHE A 85 11.85 6.51 -8.80
C PHE A 85 12.21 7.52 -9.90
N HIS A 86 11.35 8.51 -10.18
CA HIS A 86 11.67 9.57 -11.14
C HIS A 86 12.82 10.49 -10.70
N TYR A 87 13.09 10.59 -9.38
CA TYR A 87 14.13 11.47 -8.85
C TYR A 87 15.49 10.76 -8.69
N SER A 88 15.48 9.45 -8.50
CA SER A 88 16.69 8.65 -8.25
C SER A 88 17.56 8.39 -9.49
N GLU A 89 17.11 8.69 -10.71
CA GLU A 89 17.98 8.63 -11.90
C GLU A 89 19.17 9.62 -11.85
N THR A 90 19.13 10.60 -10.94
CA THR A 90 20.13 11.69 -10.89
C THR A 90 21.00 11.73 -9.63
N THR A 91 20.82 10.84 -8.66
CA THR A 91 21.61 10.88 -7.41
C THR A 91 22.20 9.51 -7.04
N PRO A 92 23.51 9.40 -6.75
CA PRO A 92 24.09 8.13 -6.29
C PRO A 92 23.43 7.72 -4.97
N ALA A 93 23.03 6.44 -4.90
CA ALA A 93 22.36 5.83 -3.76
C ALA A 93 23.19 5.94 -2.46
N GLY A 94 22.90 6.97 -1.67
CA GLY A 94 23.38 7.10 -0.31
C GLY A 94 22.56 6.23 0.64
N ASN A 95 23.07 5.02 0.92
CA ASN A 95 22.90 4.25 2.15
C ASN A 95 21.50 4.27 2.82
N ARG A 96 20.44 3.97 2.06
CA ARG A 96 19.12 3.59 2.61
C ARG A 96 18.87 2.13 2.28
N ASN A 97 18.92 1.28 3.32
CA ASN A 97 18.54 -0.15 3.36
C ASN A 97 18.22 -0.76 1.98
N SER A 98 19.26 -1.14 1.24
CA SER A 98 19.19 -1.75 -0.08
C SER A 98 18.26 -2.97 -0.12
N ASN A 99 18.23 -3.76 0.95
CA ASN A 99 17.45 -5.00 0.99
C ASN A 99 15.92 -4.80 0.98
N GLN A 100 15.42 -3.61 1.30
CA GLN A 100 13.97 -3.35 1.32
C GLN A 100 13.40 -3.06 -0.07
N PHE A 101 14.28 -2.84 -1.05
CA PHE A 101 13.94 -2.45 -2.42
C PHE A 101 14.31 -3.50 -3.48
N ASP A 102 15.12 -4.52 -3.14
CA ASP A 102 15.60 -5.52 -4.11
C ASP A 102 14.46 -6.25 -4.83
N TRP A 103 13.36 -6.55 -4.13
CA TRP A 103 12.19 -7.18 -4.73
C TRP A 103 11.44 -6.24 -5.69
N LEU A 104 11.41 -4.94 -5.39
CA LEU A 104 10.76 -3.94 -6.24
C LEU A 104 11.61 -3.68 -7.49
N TYR A 105 12.94 -3.70 -7.35
CA TYR A 105 13.86 -3.65 -8.48
C TYR A 105 13.75 -4.90 -9.35
N GLN A 106 13.72 -6.11 -8.78
CA GLN A 106 13.47 -7.36 -9.53
C GLN A 106 12.12 -7.35 -10.25
N LEU A 107 11.08 -6.78 -9.62
CA LEU A 107 9.75 -6.60 -10.21
C LEU A 107 9.79 -5.66 -11.42
N LEU A 108 10.45 -4.51 -11.29
CA LEU A 108 10.58 -3.53 -12.37
C LEU A 108 11.46 -4.03 -13.53
N ASP A 109 12.50 -4.82 -13.24
CA ASP A 109 13.39 -5.40 -14.25
C ASP A 109 12.67 -6.47 -15.06
N TRP A 110 11.88 -7.34 -14.41
CA TRP A 110 10.98 -8.29 -15.07
C TRP A 110 9.93 -7.60 -15.95
N GLN A 111 9.45 -6.42 -15.53
CA GLN A 111 8.43 -5.67 -16.25
C GLN A 111 8.94 -5.02 -17.54
N ARG A 112 10.25 -4.87 -17.76
CA ARG A 112 10.77 -4.40 -19.06
C ARG A 112 10.40 -5.34 -20.21
N ASP A 113 10.11 -6.60 -19.91
CA ASP A 113 9.74 -7.63 -20.88
C ASP A 113 8.21 -7.85 -21.00
N ALA A 114 7.39 -7.23 -20.13
CA ALA A 114 5.93 -7.35 -20.13
C ALA A 114 5.23 -6.05 -20.58
N VAL A 115 4.21 -6.17 -21.44
CA VAL A 115 3.47 -5.04 -22.01
C VAL A 115 2.57 -4.39 -20.95
N ASP A 116 2.83 -3.10 -20.72
CA ASP A 116 2.09 -2.09 -19.93
C ASP A 116 2.46 -1.89 -18.43
N PRO A 117 3.50 -1.08 -18.16
CA PRO A 117 4.00 -0.81 -16.81
C PRO A 117 3.05 -0.11 -15.82
N GLY A 118 2.06 0.63 -16.33
CA GLY A 118 1.27 1.57 -15.52
C GLY A 118 0.12 0.91 -14.75
N GLU A 119 -0.47 -0.17 -15.24
CA GLU A 119 -1.60 -0.85 -14.58
C GLU A 119 -1.16 -1.61 -13.33
N PHE A 120 -0.03 -2.31 -13.39
CA PHE A 120 0.48 -3.10 -12.26
C PHE A 120 0.96 -2.23 -11.10
N LEU A 121 1.67 -1.13 -11.36
CA LEU A 121 2.06 -0.18 -10.32
C LEU A 121 0.84 0.48 -9.66
N THR A 122 -0.26 0.62 -10.39
CA THR A 122 -1.52 1.16 -9.85
C THR A 122 -2.28 0.10 -9.04
N ALA A 123 -2.26 -1.18 -9.44
CA ALA A 123 -2.74 -2.31 -8.65
C ALA A 123 -1.94 -2.48 -7.34
N LEU A 124 -0.61 -2.37 -7.41
CA LEU A 124 0.26 -2.36 -6.25
C LEU A 124 -0.11 -1.20 -5.32
N ARG A 125 -0.29 0.02 -5.83
CA ARG A 125 -0.75 1.19 -5.03
C ARG A 125 -2.08 0.95 -4.29
N CYS A 126 -2.95 0.07 -4.78
CA CYS A 126 -4.23 -0.26 -4.15
C CYS A 126 -4.11 -1.30 -3.03
N ASP A 127 -3.32 -2.37 -3.22
CA ASP A 127 -3.04 -3.37 -2.16
C ASP A 127 -2.27 -2.77 -0.98
N LEU A 128 -1.56 -1.69 -1.25
CA LEU A 128 -0.84 -0.89 -0.29
C LEU A 128 -1.76 -0.06 0.66
N SER A 129 -3.07 -0.04 0.46
CA SER A 129 -4.04 0.70 1.29
C SER A 129 -4.80 -0.16 2.30
N GLU A 130 -4.57 -1.48 2.32
CA GLU A 130 -5.34 -2.41 3.14
C GLU A 130 -5.03 -2.30 4.63
N GLU A 131 -6.01 -2.68 5.46
CA GLU A 131 -5.79 -2.94 6.87
C GLU A 131 -4.67 -3.97 7.01
N GLN A 132 -3.85 -3.81 8.04
CA GLN A 132 -2.64 -4.60 8.25
C GLN A 132 -2.74 -5.36 9.56
N ILE A 133 -2.19 -6.57 9.54
CA ILE A 133 -2.00 -7.39 10.72
C ILE A 133 -0.51 -7.42 11.08
N GLN A 134 -0.23 -7.46 12.37
CA GLN A 134 1.11 -7.68 12.90
C GLN A 134 1.20 -9.12 13.38
N VAL A 135 2.07 -9.89 12.76
CA VAL A 135 2.34 -11.29 13.15
C VAL A 135 3.75 -11.42 13.69
N PHE A 136 3.96 -12.40 14.55
CA PHE A 136 5.24 -12.64 15.21
C PHE A 136 5.82 -13.96 14.72
N THR A 137 7.08 -13.95 14.27
CA THR A 137 7.80 -15.20 14.04
C THR A 137 8.25 -15.79 15.37
N THR A 138 8.50 -17.11 15.43
CA THR A 138 9.08 -17.76 16.62
C THR A 138 10.45 -17.18 17.01
N GLY A 139 11.16 -16.54 16.07
CA GLY A 139 12.40 -15.79 16.33
C GLY A 139 12.19 -14.44 17.04
N GLY A 140 10.95 -14.06 17.34
CA GLY A 140 10.60 -12.78 17.97
C GLY A 140 10.54 -11.60 16.99
N THR A 141 10.72 -11.84 15.69
CA THR A 141 10.62 -10.79 14.67
C THR A 141 9.16 -10.47 14.42
N GLN A 142 8.80 -9.21 14.60
CA GLN A 142 7.50 -8.68 14.23
C GLN A 142 7.48 -8.38 12.73
N VAL A 143 6.46 -8.89 12.04
CA VAL A 143 6.27 -8.71 10.60
C VAL A 143 4.87 -8.17 10.33
N THR A 144 4.81 -7.15 9.47
CA THR A 144 3.54 -6.53 9.07
C THR A 144 3.10 -7.10 7.72
N LEU A 145 1.88 -7.62 7.66
CA LEU A 145 1.30 -8.24 6.46
C LEU A 145 -0.09 -7.62 6.15
N PRO A 146 -0.58 -7.71 4.90
CA PRO A 146 -1.95 -7.33 4.59
C PRO A 146 -2.95 -8.24 5.34
N VAL A 147 -4.13 -7.71 5.67
CA VAL A 147 -5.23 -8.51 6.22
C VAL A 147 -5.56 -9.67 5.28
N GLY A 148 -5.81 -10.85 5.86
CA GLY A 148 -6.06 -12.08 5.10
C GLY A 148 -4.80 -12.73 4.54
N ALA A 149 -3.61 -12.20 4.81
CA ALA A 149 -2.35 -12.86 4.53
C ALA A 149 -2.29 -14.26 5.17
N THR A 150 -1.50 -15.12 4.57
CA THR A 150 -1.35 -16.53 4.93
C THR A 150 0.07 -16.83 5.39
N PRO A 151 0.35 -18.02 5.98
CA PRO A 151 1.71 -18.44 6.30
C PRO A 151 2.70 -18.35 5.13
N VAL A 152 2.23 -18.55 3.89
CA VAL A 152 3.07 -18.43 2.69
C VAL A 152 3.53 -16.97 2.48
N ASP A 153 2.62 -16.00 2.66
CA ASP A 153 2.95 -14.57 2.60
C ASP A 153 4.03 -14.20 3.62
N LEU A 154 3.91 -14.71 4.85
CA LEU A 154 4.92 -14.51 5.88
C LEU A 154 6.26 -15.13 5.46
N ALA A 155 6.27 -16.36 4.96
CA ALA A 155 7.48 -17.07 4.58
C ALA A 155 8.27 -16.38 3.48
N TYR A 156 7.57 -15.82 2.49
CA TYR A 156 8.18 -15.00 1.44
C TYR A 156 8.64 -13.62 1.95
N THR A 157 7.99 -13.07 2.99
CA THR A 157 8.40 -11.80 3.59
C THR A 157 9.66 -11.94 4.44
N VAL A 158 9.82 -13.05 5.18
CA VAL A 158 11.01 -13.32 6.01
C VAL A 158 12.11 -14.08 5.26
N GLY A 159 11.86 -14.47 4.01
CA GLY A 159 12.77 -15.20 3.13
C GLY A 159 12.70 -16.73 3.29
N GLY A 160 12.98 -17.46 2.21
CA GLY A 160 12.97 -18.94 2.19
C GLY A 160 11.58 -19.56 2.04
N GLY A 161 10.63 -18.83 1.44
CA GLY A 161 9.27 -19.32 1.17
C GLY A 161 9.21 -20.45 0.14
N ASP A 162 10.19 -20.51 -0.77
CA ASP A 162 10.39 -21.58 -1.75
C ASP A 162 10.58 -22.97 -1.11
N ARG A 163 11.13 -23.00 0.11
CA ARG A 163 11.40 -24.24 0.86
C ARG A 163 10.32 -24.56 1.90
N MET A 164 9.22 -23.81 1.93
CA MET A 164 8.17 -23.99 2.93
C MET A 164 7.39 -25.28 2.70
N ILE A 165 7.22 -26.07 3.77
CA ILE A 165 6.40 -27.30 3.77
C ILE A 165 5.17 -27.21 4.68
N GLY A 166 5.17 -26.30 5.64
CA GLY A 166 4.09 -26.18 6.60
C GLY A 166 4.28 -24.98 7.52
N ALA A 167 3.28 -24.75 8.37
CA ALA A 167 3.37 -23.75 9.42
C ALA A 167 2.62 -24.19 10.69
N TYR A 168 3.14 -23.78 11.84
CA TYR A 168 2.37 -23.72 13.07
C TYR A 168 1.85 -22.31 13.27
N ILE A 169 0.56 -22.17 13.57
CA ILE A 169 -0.05 -20.91 14.01
C ILE A 169 -0.42 -21.10 15.48
N ASN A 170 0.12 -20.25 16.35
CA ASN A 170 -0.05 -20.32 17.81
C ASN A 170 0.25 -21.72 18.39
N GLY A 171 1.25 -22.41 17.83
CA GLY A 171 1.68 -23.76 18.26
C GLY A 171 0.86 -24.91 17.68
N SER A 172 -0.14 -24.64 16.82
CA SER A 172 -0.94 -25.68 16.17
C SER A 172 -0.67 -25.77 14.67
N LEU A 173 -0.48 -27.00 14.16
CA LEU A 173 -0.21 -27.23 12.75
C LEU A 173 -1.41 -26.75 11.93
N SER A 174 -1.17 -25.85 10.99
CA SER A 174 -2.24 -25.18 10.24
C SER A 174 -2.01 -25.29 8.73
N PRO A 175 -3.09 -25.30 7.92
CA PRO A 175 -2.99 -25.24 6.47
C PRO A 175 -2.23 -24.00 5.98
N LEU A 176 -1.50 -24.13 4.87
CA LEU A 176 -0.80 -23.01 4.24
C LEU A 176 -1.73 -21.89 3.75
N SER A 177 -3.01 -22.21 3.49
CA SER A 177 -4.05 -21.27 3.08
C SER A 177 -4.81 -20.62 4.24
N ALA A 178 -4.50 -20.98 5.49
CA ALA A 178 -5.18 -20.41 6.65
C ALA A 178 -4.86 -18.91 6.78
N PRO A 179 -5.87 -18.02 6.88
CA PRO A 179 -5.63 -16.60 7.08
C PRO A 179 -5.04 -16.35 8.47
N LEU A 180 -4.07 -15.45 8.53
CA LEU A 180 -3.44 -14.97 9.74
C LEU A 180 -4.27 -13.82 10.35
N SER A 181 -4.23 -13.72 11.67
CA SER A 181 -4.84 -12.66 12.46
C SER A 181 -3.79 -11.77 13.12
N ASP A 182 -4.20 -10.57 13.51
CA ASP A 182 -3.35 -9.66 14.28
C ASP A 182 -2.92 -10.31 15.62
N GLY A 183 -1.63 -10.30 15.89
CA GLY A 183 -1.01 -10.89 17.07
C GLY A 183 -0.60 -12.36 16.95
N ASP A 184 -0.90 -13.05 15.84
CA ASP A 184 -0.58 -14.47 15.68
C ASP A 184 0.93 -14.75 15.74
N ARG A 185 1.29 -15.84 16.41
CA ARG A 185 2.65 -16.39 16.40
C ARG A 185 2.76 -17.51 15.37
N VAL A 186 3.63 -17.32 14.38
CA VAL A 186 3.77 -18.25 13.27
C VAL A 186 5.17 -18.83 13.22
N GLU A 187 5.24 -20.16 13.17
CA GLU A 187 6.46 -20.92 12.94
C GLU A 187 6.43 -21.49 11.53
N ILE A 188 7.41 -21.12 10.70
CA ILE A 188 7.52 -21.63 9.33
C ILE A 188 8.36 -22.90 9.36
N ILE A 189 7.78 -23.99 8.86
CA ILE A 189 8.48 -25.26 8.70
C ILE A 189 9.07 -25.28 7.29
N ARG A 190 10.39 -25.48 7.21
CA ARG A 190 11.14 -25.53 5.94
C ARG A 190 11.75 -26.90 5.76
N ALA A 191 11.79 -27.37 4.51
CA ALA A 191 12.57 -28.55 4.18
C ALA A 191 14.07 -28.33 4.44
N THR A 192 14.72 -29.34 4.99
CA THR A 192 16.16 -29.36 5.27
C THR A 192 16.95 -29.89 4.07
N ILE A 193 18.26 -29.68 4.08
CA ILE A 193 19.14 -30.16 3.01
C ILE A 193 19.19 -31.69 3.12
N GLY A 194 18.60 -32.39 2.14
CA GLY A 194 18.50 -33.86 2.10
C GLY A 194 17.09 -34.39 1.86
N ASP A 195 16.07 -33.55 2.07
CA ASP A 195 14.67 -33.86 1.73
C ASP A 195 14.43 -33.74 0.21
N GLU A 196 13.34 -34.36 -0.31
CA GLU A 196 12.91 -34.12 -1.70
C GLU A 196 12.79 -32.61 -1.95
N PRO A 197 13.15 -32.12 -3.16
CA PRO A 197 13.10 -30.70 -3.45
C PRO A 197 11.65 -30.20 -3.35
N VAL A 198 11.38 -29.48 -2.27
CA VAL A 198 10.11 -28.79 -2.04
C VAL A 198 10.02 -27.62 -2.99
N ARG A 199 8.84 -27.47 -3.59
CA ARG A 199 8.60 -26.54 -4.69
C ARG A 199 7.31 -25.77 -4.43
N PRO A 200 7.28 -24.46 -4.75
CA PRO A 200 6.05 -23.70 -4.82
C PRO A 200 5.01 -24.40 -5.71
N SER A 201 3.75 -24.43 -5.26
CA SER A 201 2.63 -24.91 -6.06
C SER A 201 1.91 -23.74 -6.73
N ALA A 202 1.37 -23.95 -7.93
CA ALA A 202 0.49 -23.00 -8.60
C ALA A 202 -0.76 -22.67 -7.76
N ASP A 203 -1.23 -23.62 -6.94
CA ASP A 203 -2.39 -23.45 -6.05
C ASP A 203 -2.18 -22.32 -5.03
N TRP A 204 -0.92 -21.99 -4.70
CA TRP A 204 -0.62 -20.92 -3.74
C TRP A 204 -1.11 -19.56 -4.24
N LEU A 205 -1.17 -19.35 -5.56
CA LEU A 205 -1.64 -18.10 -6.16
C LEU A 205 -3.12 -17.81 -5.84
N GLU A 206 -3.91 -18.80 -5.44
CA GLU A 206 -5.32 -18.62 -5.07
C GLU A 206 -5.48 -17.91 -3.72
N PHE A 207 -4.60 -18.20 -2.76
CA PHE A 207 -4.74 -17.75 -1.38
C PHE A 207 -3.67 -16.76 -0.92
N ILE A 208 -2.53 -16.66 -1.60
CA ILE A 208 -1.54 -15.61 -1.35
C ILE A 208 -2.20 -14.22 -1.46
N ARG A 209 -1.88 -13.33 -0.52
CA ARG A 209 -2.40 -11.94 -0.55
C ARG A 209 -1.32 -10.90 -0.71
N SER A 210 -0.10 -11.18 -0.27
CA SER A 210 1.01 -10.24 -0.44
C SER A 210 1.44 -10.20 -1.92
N PRO A 211 1.53 -8.98 -2.51
CA PRO A 211 2.02 -8.81 -3.88
C PRO A 211 3.42 -9.39 -4.07
N HIS A 212 4.27 -9.27 -3.04
CA HIS A 212 5.63 -9.78 -3.02
C HIS A 212 5.68 -11.31 -3.18
N ALA A 213 4.95 -12.05 -2.35
CA ALA A 213 4.93 -13.51 -2.44
C ALA A 213 4.30 -13.97 -3.77
N ARG A 214 3.24 -13.30 -4.22
CA ARG A 214 2.58 -13.62 -5.49
C ARG A 214 3.54 -13.50 -6.66
N LEU A 215 4.33 -12.42 -6.70
CA LEU A 215 5.35 -12.22 -7.73
C LEU A 215 6.40 -13.33 -7.69
N GLN A 216 7.02 -13.57 -6.53
CA GLN A 216 8.10 -14.56 -6.43
C GLN A 216 7.62 -15.98 -6.78
N VAL A 217 6.40 -16.36 -6.37
CA VAL A 217 5.81 -17.64 -6.76
C VAL A 217 5.54 -17.69 -8.27
N THR A 218 4.97 -16.64 -8.85
CA THR A 218 4.69 -16.57 -10.30
C THR A 218 5.97 -16.67 -11.13
N GLN A 219 7.02 -15.96 -10.72
CA GLN A 219 8.33 -16.00 -11.35
C GLN A 219 8.93 -17.42 -11.28
N TRP A 220 8.92 -18.02 -10.09
CA TRP A 220 9.44 -19.37 -9.90
C TRP A 220 8.71 -20.38 -10.79
N LEU A 221 7.38 -20.27 -10.90
CA LEU A 221 6.57 -21.14 -11.76
C LEU A 221 6.91 -20.95 -13.25
N ALA A 222 7.06 -19.71 -13.71
CA ALA A 222 7.43 -19.39 -15.09
C ALA A 222 8.81 -19.93 -15.45
N GLU A 223 9.81 -19.74 -14.58
CA GLU A 223 11.18 -20.25 -14.78
C GLU A 223 11.25 -21.79 -14.86
N HIS A 224 10.31 -22.49 -14.23
CA HIS A 224 10.26 -23.95 -14.16
C HIS A 224 9.24 -24.58 -15.12
N GLY A 225 8.74 -23.82 -16.11
CA GLY A 225 7.92 -24.32 -17.20
C GLY A 225 6.48 -24.67 -16.82
N TYR A 226 5.99 -24.18 -15.68
CA TYR A 226 4.58 -24.27 -15.31
C TYR A 226 3.78 -23.19 -16.06
N ASP A 227 3.49 -23.50 -17.34
CA ASP A 227 2.48 -22.89 -18.24
C ASP A 227 2.64 -21.38 -18.60
N GLU A 228 2.85 -21.10 -19.90
CA GLU A 228 2.86 -19.76 -20.51
C GLU A 228 1.53 -18.98 -20.32
N ASN A 229 0.45 -19.67 -19.94
CA ASN A 229 -0.87 -19.07 -19.69
C ASN A 229 -1.05 -18.49 -18.27
N ILE A 230 -0.14 -18.74 -17.32
CA ILE A 230 -0.23 -18.13 -15.97
C ILE A 230 0.07 -16.63 -16.02
N GLY A 231 0.98 -16.21 -16.91
CA GLY A 231 1.27 -14.79 -17.16
C GLY A 231 0.15 -14.02 -17.87
N GLN A 232 -0.82 -14.74 -18.48
CA GLN A 232 -1.96 -14.17 -19.23
C GLN A 232 -3.31 -14.31 -18.53
N ARG A 233 -3.38 -14.99 -17.38
CA ARG A 233 -4.54 -14.80 -16.49
C ARG A 233 -4.43 -13.37 -15.97
N GLU A 234 -5.12 -12.45 -16.65
CA GLU A 234 -5.42 -11.12 -16.14
C GLU A 234 -5.74 -11.30 -14.65
N ILE A 235 -4.92 -10.66 -13.81
CA ILE A 235 -5.17 -10.58 -12.37
C ILE A 235 -6.66 -10.20 -12.27
N PRO A 236 -7.56 -11.03 -11.71
CA PRO A 236 -8.95 -10.65 -11.60
C PRO A 236 -9.01 -9.51 -10.60
N VAL A 237 -8.88 -8.28 -11.09
CA VAL A 237 -9.02 -7.09 -10.29
C VAL A 237 -10.50 -7.06 -9.92
N SER A 238 -10.80 -7.43 -8.68
CA SER A 238 -12.14 -7.37 -8.11
C SER A 238 -12.80 -6.05 -8.49
N LEU A 239 -14.12 -6.04 -8.69
CA LEU A 239 -14.87 -4.81 -8.99
C LEU A 239 -14.55 -3.70 -7.97
N GLU A 240 -14.39 -4.06 -6.70
CA GLU A 240 -13.97 -3.16 -5.63
C GLU A 240 -12.58 -2.56 -5.87
N ASN A 241 -11.63 -3.36 -6.36
CA ASN A 241 -10.31 -2.89 -6.72
C ASN A 241 -10.37 -1.95 -7.93
N LYS A 242 -11.21 -2.22 -8.93
CA LYS A 242 -11.39 -1.32 -10.09
C LYS A 242 -11.94 0.04 -9.65
N ILE A 243 -12.94 0.07 -8.79
CA ILE A 243 -13.48 1.32 -8.23
C ILE A 243 -12.39 2.09 -7.46
N ARG A 244 -11.60 1.40 -6.64
CA ARG A 244 -10.49 1.97 -5.86
C ARG A 244 -9.39 2.56 -6.75
N LEU A 245 -9.04 1.87 -7.83
CA LEU A 245 -8.05 2.30 -8.84
C LEU A 245 -8.50 3.59 -9.51
N GLY A 246 -9.74 3.63 -10.00
CA GLY A 246 -10.30 4.83 -10.62
C GLY A 246 -10.26 6.03 -9.69
N ARG A 247 -10.59 5.83 -8.40
CA ARG A 247 -10.62 6.92 -7.43
C ARG A 247 -9.23 7.46 -7.13
N SER A 248 -8.26 6.56 -7.05
CA SER A 248 -6.85 6.92 -6.84
C SER A 248 -6.27 7.67 -8.04
N ALA A 249 -6.61 7.27 -9.27
CA ALA A 249 -6.18 7.94 -10.49
C ALA A 249 -6.70 9.38 -10.57
N ILE A 250 -7.99 9.58 -10.30
CA ILE A 250 -8.60 10.92 -10.24
C ILE A 250 -7.98 11.75 -9.12
N GLY A 251 -7.79 11.17 -7.93
CA GLY A 251 -7.18 11.86 -6.80
C GLY A 251 -5.75 12.34 -7.09
N LEU A 252 -4.96 11.53 -7.80
CA LEU A 252 -3.61 11.90 -8.23
C LEU A 252 -3.64 13.06 -9.25
N ALA A 253 -4.50 12.96 -10.26
CA ALA A 253 -4.64 14.01 -11.26
C ALA A 253 -5.09 15.35 -10.62
N LEU A 254 -6.00 15.32 -9.65
CA LEU A 254 -6.38 16.53 -8.89
C LEU A 254 -5.20 17.14 -8.14
N ARG A 255 -4.38 16.31 -7.49
CA ARG A 255 -3.20 16.77 -6.75
C ARG A 255 -2.15 17.40 -7.65
N GLN A 256 -1.94 16.89 -8.87
CA GLN A 256 -1.07 17.52 -9.86
C GLN A 256 -1.53 18.94 -10.22
N HIS A 257 -2.83 19.20 -10.13
CA HIS A 257 -3.42 20.53 -10.33
C HIS A 257 -3.56 21.35 -9.03
N ASN A 258 -2.94 20.93 -7.92
CA ASN A 258 -3.10 21.55 -6.59
C ASN A 258 -4.58 21.68 -6.19
N ARG A 259 -5.37 20.65 -6.46
CA ARG A 259 -6.80 20.56 -6.10
C ARG A 259 -7.05 19.32 -5.26
N ALA A 260 -8.13 19.38 -4.49
CA ALA A 260 -8.66 18.27 -3.72
C ALA A 260 -10.19 18.30 -3.78
N LEU A 261 -10.82 17.14 -3.64
CA LEU A 261 -12.27 17.04 -3.52
C LEU A 261 -12.67 17.13 -2.06
N ALA A 262 -13.51 18.12 -1.72
CA ALA A 262 -14.16 18.19 -0.43
C ALA A 262 -15.29 17.16 -0.28
N SER A 263 -15.86 16.70 -1.40
CA SER A 263 -16.88 15.65 -1.44
C SER A 263 -16.93 14.99 -2.82
N ASP A 264 -17.61 13.84 -2.92
CA ASP A 264 -17.80 13.12 -4.19
C ASP A 264 -18.90 13.73 -5.08
N GLN A 265 -19.62 14.75 -4.63
CA GLN A 265 -20.74 15.36 -5.37
C GLN A 265 -20.33 15.88 -6.77
N PRO A 266 -19.21 16.62 -6.92
CA PRO A 266 -18.75 17.08 -8.24
C PRO A 266 -18.47 15.92 -9.20
N LEU A 267 -17.87 14.83 -8.71
CA LEU A 267 -17.60 13.64 -9.51
C LEU A 267 -18.87 12.89 -9.90
N ARG A 268 -19.85 12.78 -9.00
CA ARG A 268 -21.15 12.17 -9.29
C ARG A 268 -21.90 12.92 -10.40
N ARG A 269 -21.85 14.26 -10.38
CA ARG A 269 -22.44 15.08 -11.45
C ARG A 269 -21.70 14.87 -12.77
N LEU A 270 -20.38 14.85 -12.74
CA LEU A 270 -19.57 14.61 -13.93
C LEU A 270 -19.81 13.21 -14.51
N ALA A 271 -19.94 12.18 -13.67
CA ALA A 271 -20.29 10.82 -14.09
C ALA A 271 -21.60 10.80 -14.89
N HIS A 272 -22.64 11.45 -14.36
CA HIS A 272 -23.93 11.53 -15.02
C HIS A 272 -23.85 12.30 -16.35
N ASN A 273 -23.12 13.42 -16.39
CA ASN A 273 -22.92 14.21 -17.61
C ASN A 273 -22.18 13.44 -18.72
N LEU A 274 -21.28 12.53 -18.32
CA LEU A 274 -20.54 11.66 -19.24
C LEU A 274 -21.31 10.38 -19.62
N GLY A 275 -22.55 10.22 -19.13
CA GLY A 275 -23.42 9.08 -19.45
C GLY A 275 -23.15 7.82 -18.63
N TYR A 276 -22.41 7.91 -17.54
CA TYR A 276 -22.23 6.79 -16.60
C TYR A 276 -23.39 6.73 -15.61
N PRO A 277 -23.84 5.51 -15.24
CA PRO A 277 -24.99 5.34 -14.36
C PRO A 277 -24.73 5.85 -12.94
N ASP A 278 -23.50 5.69 -12.45
CA ASP A 278 -23.08 6.11 -11.12
C ASP A 278 -21.57 6.42 -11.08
N LEU A 279 -21.11 6.86 -9.89
CA LEU A 279 -19.70 7.13 -9.66
C LEU A 279 -18.86 5.86 -9.83
N ASP A 280 -19.32 4.72 -9.34
CA ASP A 280 -18.55 3.48 -9.34
C ASP A 280 -18.27 3.01 -10.78
N ALA A 281 -19.24 3.10 -11.69
CA ALA A 281 -19.05 2.83 -13.11
C ALA A 281 -18.07 3.80 -13.76
N LEU A 282 -18.09 5.09 -13.40
CA LEU A 282 -17.10 6.05 -13.86
C LEU A 282 -15.70 5.69 -13.37
N LEU A 283 -15.57 5.31 -12.08
CA LEU A 283 -14.30 4.91 -11.49
C LEU A 283 -13.75 3.64 -12.15
N VAL A 284 -14.61 2.64 -12.42
CA VAL A 284 -14.23 1.45 -13.19
C VAL A 284 -13.78 1.83 -14.59
N ALA A 285 -14.47 2.75 -15.28
CA ALA A 285 -14.08 3.19 -16.62
C ALA A 285 -12.72 3.91 -16.63
N VAL A 286 -12.43 4.70 -15.60
CA VAL A 286 -11.10 5.32 -15.42
C VAL A 286 -10.04 4.26 -15.12
N ALA A 287 -10.35 3.26 -14.29
CA ALA A 287 -9.43 2.17 -13.98
C ALA A 287 -9.10 1.31 -15.19
N GLU A 288 -10.08 1.06 -16.06
CA GLU A 288 -9.94 0.34 -17.33
C GLU A 288 -9.41 1.22 -18.47
N ARG A 289 -8.95 2.46 -18.16
CA ARG A 289 -8.43 3.44 -19.12
C ARG A 289 -9.37 3.78 -20.29
N LYS A 290 -10.68 3.52 -20.14
CA LYS A 290 -11.70 3.99 -21.09
C LYS A 290 -11.82 5.51 -21.04
N ILE A 291 -11.46 6.12 -19.92
CA ILE A 291 -11.35 7.57 -19.74
C ILE A 291 -10.01 7.90 -19.10
N ASP A 292 -9.31 8.89 -19.65
CA ASP A 292 -8.10 9.44 -19.04
C ASP A 292 -8.44 10.27 -17.78
N ALA A 293 -7.79 9.95 -16.67
CA ALA A 293 -8.03 10.61 -15.39
C ALA A 293 -7.63 12.10 -15.40
N THR A 294 -6.59 12.46 -16.16
CA THR A 294 -6.09 13.83 -16.23
C THR A 294 -7.08 14.73 -16.96
N ASP A 295 -7.59 14.26 -18.10
CA ASP A 295 -8.59 15.00 -18.87
C ASP A 295 -9.93 15.10 -18.13
N LEU A 296 -10.33 14.02 -17.45
CA LEU A 296 -11.50 14.04 -16.57
C LEU A 296 -11.35 15.10 -15.46
N VAL A 297 -10.17 15.22 -14.86
CA VAL A 297 -9.90 16.22 -13.82
C VAL A 297 -9.88 17.64 -14.38
N LYS A 298 -9.30 17.88 -15.56
CA LYS A 298 -9.36 19.21 -16.21
C LYS A 298 -10.81 19.63 -16.44
N GLN A 299 -11.64 18.71 -16.91
CA GLN A 299 -13.07 18.94 -17.11
C GLN A 299 -13.79 19.17 -15.77
N LEU A 300 -13.45 18.42 -14.73
CA LEU A 300 -14.00 18.61 -13.40
C LEU A 300 -13.67 20.01 -12.84
N ILE A 301 -12.41 20.44 -12.95
CA ILE A 301 -11.94 21.76 -12.51
C ILE A 301 -12.70 22.85 -13.26
N SER A 302 -12.80 22.76 -14.59
CA SER A 302 -13.51 23.78 -15.37
C SER A 302 -14.99 23.86 -15.01
N THR A 303 -15.63 22.72 -14.73
CA THR A 303 -17.06 22.68 -14.37
C THR A 303 -17.31 23.29 -12.98
N VAL A 304 -16.41 23.07 -12.02
CA VAL A 304 -16.53 23.62 -10.65
C VAL A 304 -16.20 25.11 -10.63
N ASP A 305 -15.11 25.53 -11.28
CA ASP A 305 -14.71 26.94 -11.35
C ASP A 305 -15.77 27.80 -12.09
N GLN A 306 -16.47 27.25 -13.08
CA GLN A 306 -17.61 27.90 -13.74
C GLN A 306 -18.86 27.99 -12.86
N ALA A 307 -19.11 27.00 -12.00
CA ALA A 307 -20.25 27.02 -11.07
C ALA A 307 -20.05 28.03 -9.93
N ASP A 308 -18.81 28.20 -9.44
CA ASP A 308 -18.48 29.17 -8.40
C ASP A 308 -18.57 30.61 -8.92
N THR A 309 -18.18 30.85 -10.18
CA THR A 309 -18.31 32.18 -10.81
C THR A 309 -19.77 32.58 -11.09
N ALA A 310 -20.65 31.63 -11.41
CA ALA A 310 -22.08 31.88 -11.60
C ALA A 310 -22.86 32.16 -10.29
N ASN A 311 -22.39 31.64 -9.15
CA ASN A 311 -23.01 31.87 -7.84
C ASN A 311 -22.59 33.19 -7.17
N LEU A 312 -21.58 33.88 -7.73
CA LEU A 312 -21.06 35.17 -7.24
C LEU A 312 -21.59 36.39 -8.02
N SER A 313 -22.48 36.17 -8.99
CA SER A 313 -23.15 37.17 -9.83
C SER A 313 -24.66 37.17 -9.61
#